data_AF-A0A5S4WKH4-F1
#
_entry.id   AF-A0A5S4WKH4-F1
#
_cell.length_a   1.000
_cell.length_b   1.000
_cell.length_c   1.000
_cell.angle_alpha   90.00
_cell.angle_beta   90.00
_cell.angle_gamma   90.00
#
_symmetry.space_group_name_H-M   'P 1'
#
loop_
_entity.id
_entity.type
_entity.pdbx_description
1 polymer ?
#
loop_
_entity_poly.entity_id
_entity_poly.type
_entity_poly.pdbx_seq_one_letter_code
_entity_poly.pdbx_strand_id
1 'polypeptide(L)'
;MSATRRRVYGLLAVALSGLLVAAPARAVVSAGSTPTALHDETDGDAAADRQAVSREIERFRGSSISISQAMAIAEARHAGATTADISFDGGAGVPVYRVKTLHNDRIWRHTINAATGELIGGEAALPLAELDHEDRSNLAVLGTIRHRLADAVRVAEQAASGKAISGGLVRERGRLNFAIVVISGDDLKEVILEPPGARGK
;
A
#
# COMPACT_ATOMS: atom_id res chain seq x y z
N MET A 1 15.93 -41.31 -4.93
CA MET A 1 14.57 -40.84 -5.30
C MET A 1 14.07 -40.01 -4.13
N SER A 2 14.25 -38.69 -4.20
CA SER A 2 14.13 -37.80 -3.05
C SER A 2 12.86 -36.95 -3.13
N ALA A 3 12.09 -36.99 -2.05
CA ALA A 3 10.80 -36.34 -1.88
C ALA A 3 10.90 -34.81 -1.90
N THR A 4 9.98 -34.15 -2.61
CA THR A 4 9.84 -32.68 -2.59
C THR A 4 8.58 -32.31 -1.81
N ARG A 5 8.77 -31.72 -0.62
CA ARG A 5 7.71 -31.07 0.15
C ARG A 5 7.41 -29.70 -0.47
N ARG A 6 6.18 -29.51 -0.95
CA ARG A 6 5.67 -28.24 -1.48
C ARG A 6 5.15 -27.41 -0.30
N ARG A 7 5.83 -26.32 0.06
CA ARG A 7 5.31 -25.33 1.02
C ARG A 7 4.37 -24.39 0.27
N VAL A 8 3.11 -24.35 0.71
CA VAL A 8 2.09 -23.41 0.27
C VAL A 8 2.24 -22.16 1.14
N TYR A 9 2.54 -21.02 0.53
CA TYR A 9 2.39 -19.71 1.17
C TYR A 9 1.14 -19.06 0.58
N GLY A 10 0.06 -19.04 1.38
CA GLY A 10 -1.20 -18.40 1.01
C GLY A 10 -1.05 -16.88 1.03
N LEU A 11 -1.42 -16.25 -0.07
CA LEU A 11 -1.68 -14.81 -0.15
C LEU A 11 -3.04 -14.55 0.52
N LEU A 12 -3.05 -13.72 1.56
CA LEU A 12 -4.27 -13.24 2.19
C LEU A 12 -4.87 -12.15 1.30
N ALA A 13 -5.86 -12.50 0.49
CA ALA A 13 -6.68 -11.54 -0.25
C ALA A 13 -7.85 -11.12 0.63
N VAL A 14 -7.86 -9.88 1.11
CA VAL A 14 -9.05 -9.29 1.73
C VAL A 14 -9.94 -8.77 0.60
N ALA A 15 -10.90 -9.60 0.19
CA ALA A 15 -11.92 -9.25 -0.78
C ALA A 15 -13.08 -8.54 -0.08
N LEU A 16 -13.16 -7.21 -0.22
CA LEU A 16 -14.29 -6.42 0.23
C LEU A 16 -15.48 -6.66 -0.73
N SER A 17 -16.38 -7.57 -0.35
CA SER A 17 -17.58 -7.89 -1.15
C SER A 17 -18.67 -6.85 -0.86
N GLY A 18 -19.02 -6.07 -1.89
CA GLY A 18 -20.15 -5.16 -1.89
C GLY A 18 -21.48 -5.91 -1.84
N LEU A 19 -22.33 -5.57 -0.88
CA LEU A 19 -23.68 -6.11 -0.78
C LEU A 19 -24.66 -5.24 -1.60
N LEU A 20 -25.34 -5.89 -2.54
CA LEU A 20 -26.48 -5.34 -3.26
C LEU A 20 -27.61 -4.95 -2.30
N VAL A 21 -28.14 -3.74 -2.48
CA VAL A 21 -29.39 -3.28 -1.86
C VAL A 21 -30.56 -3.66 -2.76
N ALA A 22 -31.48 -4.49 -2.23
CA ALA A 22 -32.91 -4.44 -2.57
C ALA A 22 -33.74 -5.30 -1.62
N ALA A 23 -34.46 -4.68 -0.67
CA ALA A 23 -35.74 -5.20 -0.14
C ALA A 23 -36.46 -4.13 0.71
N PRO A 24 -37.80 -4.24 0.90
CA PRO A 24 -38.69 -3.08 1.02
C PRO A 24 -38.93 -2.59 2.46
N ALA A 25 -39.34 -1.33 2.53
CA ALA A 25 -39.84 -0.67 3.73
C ALA A 25 -40.98 -1.46 4.40
N ARG A 26 -40.77 -1.83 5.67
CA ARG A 26 -41.85 -2.00 6.66
C ARG A 26 -41.38 -1.47 8.00
N ALA A 27 -42.05 -0.42 8.47
CA ALA A 27 -41.97 0.02 9.85
C ALA A 27 -42.75 -0.95 10.73
N VAL A 28 -42.09 -1.55 11.71
CA VAL A 28 -42.73 -2.20 12.85
C VAL A 28 -42.10 -1.62 14.09
N VAL A 29 -42.87 -0.77 14.78
CA VAL A 29 -42.63 -0.42 16.17
C VAL A 29 -43.26 -1.53 16.99
N SER A 30 -42.45 -2.24 17.78
CA SER A 30 -42.95 -3.07 18.86
C SER A 30 -42.15 -2.76 20.12
N ALA A 31 -42.75 -1.95 20.99
CA ALA A 31 -42.31 -1.83 22.36
C ALA A 31 -42.59 -3.16 23.08
N GLY A 32 -41.57 -3.75 23.69
CA GLY A 32 -41.75 -4.99 24.43
C GLY A 32 -40.46 -5.54 24.99
N SER A 33 -40.22 -5.23 26.26
CA SER A 33 -39.48 -6.03 27.26
C SER A 33 -38.00 -6.36 27.03
N THR A 34 -37.20 -5.84 27.98
CA THR A 34 -35.88 -6.29 28.45
C THR A 34 -34.72 -6.27 27.44
N PRO A 35 -33.75 -5.35 27.57
CA PRO A 35 -32.48 -5.46 26.86
C PRO A 35 -31.66 -6.56 27.54
N THR A 36 -31.81 -7.79 27.06
CA THR A 36 -30.70 -8.75 27.12
C THR A 36 -29.56 -8.11 26.37
N ALA A 37 -28.48 -7.79 27.08
CA ALA A 37 -27.23 -7.29 26.52
C ALA A 37 -26.72 -8.30 25.48
N LEU A 38 -27.09 -8.08 24.22
CA LEU A 38 -26.58 -8.79 23.08
C LEU A 38 -25.30 -8.08 22.66
N HIS A 39 -24.21 -8.58 23.25
CA HIS A 39 -22.91 -8.79 22.63
C HIS A 39 -22.35 -7.65 21.76
N ASP A 40 -21.46 -6.92 22.44
CA ASP A 40 -20.49 -5.93 21.98
C ASP A 40 -19.37 -6.54 21.10
N GLU A 41 -19.70 -7.48 20.21
CA GLU A 41 -18.68 -8.23 19.44
C GLU A 41 -18.22 -7.48 18.17
N THR A 42 -18.86 -6.36 17.79
CA THR A 42 -18.49 -5.57 16.60
C THR A 42 -17.59 -4.37 16.94
N ASP A 43 -17.59 -3.88 18.18
CA ASP A 43 -16.79 -2.72 18.60
C ASP A 43 -15.33 -3.06 18.95
N GLY A 44 -15.05 -4.33 19.29
CA GLY A 44 -13.70 -4.79 19.63
C GLY A 44 -12.72 -4.78 18.46
N ASP A 45 -13.19 -5.13 17.27
CA ASP A 45 -12.36 -5.23 16.05
C ASP A 45 -11.96 -3.82 15.54
N ALA A 46 -12.94 -2.92 15.44
CA ALA A 46 -12.70 -1.52 15.03
C ALA A 46 -11.85 -0.72 16.03
N ALA A 47 -11.89 -1.06 17.32
CA ALA A 47 -11.01 -0.46 18.33
C ALA A 47 -9.57 -0.98 18.22
N ALA A 48 -9.40 -2.29 18.00
CA ALA A 48 -8.09 -2.91 17.80
C ALA A 48 -7.39 -2.39 16.53
N ASP A 49 -8.13 -2.25 15.43
CA ASP A 49 -7.64 -1.68 14.18
C ASP A 49 -7.20 -0.23 14.32
N ARG A 50 -8.03 0.61 14.98
CA ARG A 50 -7.64 2.00 15.27
C ARG A 50 -6.36 2.07 16.09
N GLN A 51 -6.22 1.21 17.10
CA GLN A 51 -5.01 1.17 17.91
C GLN A 51 -3.80 0.68 17.09
N ALA A 52 -3.98 -0.23 16.14
CA ALA A 52 -2.92 -0.67 15.23
C ALA A 52 -2.47 0.46 14.31
N VAL A 53 -3.41 1.19 13.71
CA VAL A 53 -3.14 2.36 12.87
C VAL A 53 -2.43 3.46 13.66
N SER A 54 -2.91 3.83 14.85
CA SER A 54 -2.25 4.84 15.67
C SER A 54 -0.82 4.45 16.05
N ARG A 55 -0.57 3.17 16.38
CA ARG A 55 0.81 2.69 16.64
C ARG A 55 1.70 2.81 15.41
N GLU A 56 1.17 2.50 14.23
CA GLU A 56 1.92 2.62 12.98
C GLU A 56 2.28 4.08 12.67
N ILE A 57 1.33 5.00 12.86
CA ILE A 57 1.55 6.45 12.70
C ILE A 57 2.64 6.95 13.65
N GLU A 58 2.58 6.58 14.93
CA GLU A 58 3.58 6.99 15.92
C GLU A 58 4.98 6.47 15.58
N ARG A 59 5.09 5.22 15.13
CA ARG A 59 6.37 4.67 14.67
C ARG A 59 6.88 5.36 13.42
N PHE A 60 5.99 5.68 12.47
CA PHE A 60 6.35 6.43 11.28
C PHE A 60 6.87 7.83 11.63
N ARG A 61 6.24 8.53 12.57
CA ARG A 61 6.68 9.85 13.06
C ARG A 61 8.09 9.83 13.66
N GLY A 62 8.53 8.67 14.17
CA GLY A 62 9.89 8.45 14.64
C GLY A 62 10.93 8.18 13.54
N SER A 63 10.52 8.08 12.28
CA SER A 63 11.43 7.85 11.14
C SER A 63 12.25 9.11 10.84
N SER A 64 13.53 8.94 10.54
CA SER A 64 14.43 10.07 10.23
C SER A 64 14.57 10.33 8.73
N ILE A 65 14.29 9.33 7.89
CA ILE A 65 14.20 9.50 6.44
C ILE A 65 12.75 9.43 5.98
N SER A 66 12.41 10.20 4.96
CA SER A 66 11.10 10.21 4.31
C SER A 66 10.96 9.11 3.26
N ILE A 67 9.71 8.83 2.84
CA ILE A 67 9.43 7.94 1.70
C ILE A 67 10.14 8.40 0.42
N SER A 68 10.17 9.71 0.14
CA SER A 68 10.87 10.25 -1.03
C SER A 68 12.37 9.97 -0.99
N GLN A 69 13.00 10.05 0.19
CA GLN A 69 14.41 9.68 0.36
C GLN A 69 14.61 8.16 0.21
N ALA A 70 13.72 7.33 0.76
CA ALA A 70 13.79 5.88 0.59
C ALA A 70 13.66 5.45 -0.88
N MET A 71 12.77 6.07 -1.66
CA MET A 71 12.69 5.85 -3.10
C MET A 71 13.99 6.22 -3.82
N ALA A 72 14.57 7.38 -3.50
CA ALA A 72 15.84 7.81 -4.09
C ALA A 72 16.99 6.83 -3.78
N ILE A 73 17.06 6.31 -2.55
CA ILE A 73 18.05 5.30 -2.14
C ILE A 73 17.86 3.99 -2.94
N ALA A 74 16.62 3.55 -3.12
CA ALA A 74 16.32 2.34 -3.89
C ALA A 74 16.61 2.51 -5.40
N GLU A 75 16.20 3.63 -6.00
CA GLU A 75 16.45 3.94 -7.41
C GLU A 75 17.94 4.12 -7.71
N ALA A 76 18.73 4.64 -6.75
CA ALA A 76 20.17 4.78 -6.89
C ALA A 76 20.92 3.43 -6.99
N ARG A 77 20.27 2.30 -6.64
CA ARG A 77 20.88 0.97 -6.78
C ARG A 77 21.07 0.54 -8.22
N HIS A 78 20.17 0.96 -9.10
CA HIS A 78 20.15 0.53 -10.49
C HIS A 78 19.84 1.74 -11.36
N ALA A 79 20.80 2.20 -12.17
CA ALA A 79 20.61 3.36 -13.02
C ALA A 79 19.41 3.17 -13.96
N GLY A 80 18.46 4.11 -13.93
CA GLY A 80 17.22 4.02 -14.69
C GLY A 80 16.11 3.17 -14.06
N ALA A 81 16.30 2.69 -12.82
CA ALA A 81 15.21 2.09 -12.05
C ALA A 81 14.14 3.13 -11.71
N THR A 82 12.90 2.66 -11.60
CA THR A 82 11.76 3.46 -11.18
C THR A 82 11.02 2.75 -10.06
N THR A 83 10.59 3.49 -9.03
CA THR A 83 9.79 2.91 -7.96
C THR A 83 8.37 2.60 -8.44
N ALA A 84 7.91 1.37 -8.21
CA ALA A 84 6.56 0.90 -8.52
C ALA A 84 5.63 0.91 -7.30
N ASP A 85 6.20 0.64 -6.12
CA ASP A 85 5.49 0.50 -4.86
C ASP A 85 6.44 0.78 -3.70
N ILE A 86 5.96 1.47 -2.67
CA ILE A 86 6.67 1.73 -1.43
C ILE A 86 5.70 1.76 -0.25
N SER A 87 6.07 1.11 0.85
CA SER A 87 5.34 1.20 2.11
C SER A 87 6.28 1.27 3.30
N PHE A 88 5.86 1.99 4.33
CA PHE A 88 6.43 1.86 5.66
C PHE A 88 5.93 0.57 6.32
N ASP A 89 6.81 -0.11 7.03
CA ASP A 89 6.52 -1.24 7.91
C ASP A 89 7.15 -0.93 9.26
N GLY A 90 6.32 -0.46 10.17
CA GLY A 90 6.65 -0.21 11.56
C GLY A 90 6.45 -1.43 12.44
N GLY A 91 6.42 -2.68 11.95
CA GLY A 91 6.17 -3.87 12.76
C GLY A 91 7.08 -4.04 14.00
N ALA A 92 6.95 -5.16 14.73
CA ALA A 92 7.64 -5.36 16.02
C ALA A 92 9.19 -5.29 16.00
N GLY A 93 9.81 -5.22 14.82
CA GLY A 93 11.25 -5.07 14.63
C GLY A 93 11.70 -3.62 14.43
N VAL A 94 12.84 -3.46 13.76
CA VAL A 94 13.32 -2.13 13.32
C VAL A 94 12.35 -1.60 12.25
N PRO A 95 11.85 -0.35 12.35
CA PRO A 95 11.02 0.24 11.32
C PRO A 95 11.75 0.36 9.98
N VAL A 96 11.10 -0.05 8.90
CA VAL A 96 11.69 -0.09 7.56
C VAL A 96 10.76 0.44 6.48
N TYR A 97 11.34 0.90 5.38
CA TYR A 97 10.64 1.05 4.11
C TYR A 97 10.85 -0.19 3.25
N ARG A 98 9.75 -0.73 2.72
CA ARG A 98 9.75 -1.78 1.71
C ARG A 98 9.53 -1.13 0.36
N VAL A 99 10.55 -1.17 -0.50
CA VAL A 99 10.52 -0.50 -1.81
C VAL A 99 10.62 -1.54 -2.91
N LYS A 100 9.72 -1.46 -3.90
CA LYS A 100 9.79 -2.24 -5.13
C LYS A 100 10.16 -1.34 -6.30
N THR A 101 11.26 -1.64 -6.98
CA THR A 101 11.70 -0.90 -8.17
C THR A 101 11.67 -1.77 -9.41
N LEU A 102 11.23 -1.21 -10.53
CA LEU A 102 11.30 -1.84 -11.84
C LEU A 102 12.63 -1.48 -12.53
N HIS A 103 13.38 -2.49 -12.96
CA HIS A 103 14.61 -2.31 -13.74
C HIS A 103 14.93 -3.58 -14.54
N ASN A 104 15.27 -3.44 -15.84
CA ASN A 104 15.62 -4.53 -16.75
C ASN A 104 14.64 -5.72 -16.69
N ASP A 105 13.34 -5.45 -16.86
CA ASP A 105 12.25 -6.44 -16.81
C ASP A 105 12.23 -7.30 -15.52
N ARG A 106 12.69 -6.70 -14.42
CA ARG A 106 12.67 -7.31 -13.09
C ARG A 106 12.14 -6.34 -12.05
N ILE A 107 11.39 -6.88 -11.09
CA ILE A 107 11.06 -6.19 -9.85
C ILE A 107 12.16 -6.49 -8.83
N TRP A 108 12.83 -5.44 -8.37
CA TRP A 108 13.79 -5.50 -7.27
C TRP A 108 13.09 -5.09 -5.99
N ARG A 109 13.27 -5.88 -4.93
CA ARG A 109 12.76 -5.59 -3.59
C ARG A 109 13.89 -5.13 -2.69
N HIS A 110 13.71 -3.97 -2.07
CA HIS A 110 14.62 -3.34 -1.14
C HIS A 110 13.94 -3.22 0.22
N THR A 111 14.70 -3.45 1.28
CA THR A 111 14.28 -3.11 2.65
C THR A 111 15.27 -2.07 3.16
N ILE A 112 14.77 -0.91 3.56
CA ILE A 112 15.59 0.25 3.93
C ILE A 112 15.25 0.63 5.37
N ASN A 113 16.24 0.77 6.24
CA ASN A 113 16.07 1.24 7.60
C ASN A 113 15.45 2.65 7.62
N ALA A 114 14.31 2.84 8.26
CA ALA A 114 13.61 4.13 8.27
C ALA A 114 14.28 5.21 9.14
N ALA A 115 15.23 4.83 9.99
CA ALA A 115 16.05 5.76 10.78
C ALA A 115 17.39 6.09 10.08
N THR A 116 18.07 5.12 9.49
CA THR A 116 19.43 5.34 8.94
C THR A 116 19.49 5.48 7.43
N GLY A 117 18.47 5.00 6.71
CA GLY A 117 18.50 4.88 5.25
C GLY A 117 19.38 3.75 4.72
N GLU A 118 19.94 2.91 5.59
CA GLU A 118 20.75 1.76 5.19
C GLU A 118 19.87 0.62 4.64
N LEU A 119 20.36 -0.10 3.65
CA LEU A 119 19.67 -1.32 3.20
C LEU A 119 19.86 -2.45 4.20
N ILE A 120 18.77 -3.12 4.51
CA ILE A 120 18.73 -4.29 5.39
C ILE A 120 18.44 -5.52 4.52
N GLY A 121 19.27 -6.56 4.68
CA GLY A 121 19.10 -7.82 3.96
C GLY A 121 19.60 -7.77 2.50
N GLY A 122 19.28 -8.82 1.75
CA GLY A 122 19.68 -8.96 0.35
C GLY A 122 18.64 -8.41 -0.63
N GLU A 123 19.09 -7.93 -1.79
CA GLU A 123 18.21 -7.56 -2.90
C GLU A 123 17.63 -8.83 -3.52
N ALA A 124 16.30 -8.88 -3.67
CA ALA A 124 15.62 -9.98 -4.36
C ALA A 124 15.01 -9.46 -5.66
N ALA A 125 15.38 -10.05 -6.78
CA ALA A 125 14.85 -9.74 -8.10
C ALA A 125 13.86 -10.82 -8.57
N LEU A 126 12.66 -10.41 -8.96
CA LEU A 126 11.66 -11.26 -9.59
C LEU A 126 11.52 -10.88 -11.08
N PRO A 127 11.72 -11.81 -12.03
CA PRO A 127 11.45 -11.54 -13.44
C PRO A 127 9.98 -11.17 -13.67
N LEU A 128 9.73 -10.17 -14.53
CA LEU A 128 8.35 -9.79 -14.88
C LEU A 128 7.56 -10.97 -15.46
N ALA A 129 8.22 -11.88 -16.18
CA ALA A 129 7.60 -13.07 -16.77
C ALA A 129 6.95 -14.02 -15.74
N GLU A 130 7.36 -13.94 -14.47
CA GLU A 130 6.78 -14.72 -13.36
C GLU A 130 5.54 -14.07 -12.75
N LEU A 131 5.21 -12.83 -13.14
CA LEU A 131 4.01 -12.14 -12.71
C LEU A 131 2.81 -12.51 -13.59
N ASP A 132 1.61 -12.36 -13.02
CA ASP A 132 0.39 -12.49 -13.80
C ASP A 132 0.28 -11.40 -14.88
N HIS A 133 -0.71 -11.54 -15.75
CA HIS A 133 -0.90 -10.63 -16.87
C HIS A 133 -1.27 -9.21 -16.42
N GLU A 134 -2.01 -9.07 -15.33
CA GLU A 134 -2.45 -7.77 -14.84
C GLU A 134 -1.29 -6.97 -14.28
N ASP A 135 -0.50 -7.58 -13.40
CA ASP A 135 0.70 -6.99 -12.81
C ASP A 135 1.72 -6.62 -13.88
N ARG A 136 1.95 -7.50 -14.87
CA ARG A 136 2.81 -7.17 -16.01
C ARG A 136 2.31 -5.96 -16.79
N SER A 137 1.01 -5.89 -17.05
CA SER A 137 0.40 -4.75 -17.77
C SER A 137 0.54 -3.45 -16.97
N ASN A 138 0.31 -3.49 -15.66
CA ASN A 138 0.47 -2.34 -14.76
C ASN A 138 1.91 -1.80 -14.78
N LEU A 139 2.89 -2.70 -14.72
CA LEU A 139 4.31 -2.34 -14.70
C LEU A 139 4.86 -1.96 -16.08
N ALA A 140 4.32 -2.51 -17.17
CA ALA A 140 4.68 -2.08 -18.52
C ALA A 140 4.32 -0.60 -18.73
N VAL A 141 3.17 -0.16 -18.20
CA VAL A 141 2.77 1.24 -18.26
C VAL A 141 3.74 2.13 -17.48
N LEU A 142 4.25 1.71 -16.31
CA LEU A 142 5.29 2.48 -15.57
C LEU A 142 6.52 2.78 -16.39
N GLY A 143 7.03 1.79 -17.13
CA GLY A 143 8.21 1.98 -17.99
C GLY A 143 8.01 3.07 -19.05
N THR A 144 6.75 3.41 -19.36
CA THR A 144 6.38 4.42 -20.36
C THR A 144 5.93 5.76 -19.77
N ILE A 145 5.57 5.82 -18.48
CA ILE A 145 5.09 7.06 -17.85
C ILE A 145 6.29 7.98 -17.57
N ARG A 146 6.22 9.23 -18.05
CA ARG A 146 7.24 10.27 -17.78
C ARG A 146 7.29 10.73 -16.32
N HIS A 147 6.15 10.77 -15.65
CA HIS A 147 6.02 11.19 -14.25
C HIS A 147 6.14 10.01 -13.29
N ARG A 148 7.01 10.15 -12.29
CA ARG A 148 7.37 9.04 -11.40
C ARG A 148 6.47 9.02 -10.16
N LEU A 149 6.44 7.89 -9.45
CA LEU A 149 5.76 7.78 -8.16
C LEU A 149 6.23 8.88 -7.17
N ALA A 150 7.51 9.24 -7.22
CA ALA A 150 8.07 10.33 -6.42
C ALA A 150 7.38 11.69 -6.67
N ASP A 151 6.98 11.99 -7.91
CA ASP A 151 6.24 13.21 -8.23
C ASP A 151 4.83 13.16 -7.63
N ALA A 152 4.17 12.00 -7.72
CA ALA A 152 2.85 11.78 -7.16
C ALA A 152 2.84 11.91 -5.63
N VAL A 153 3.85 11.36 -4.95
CA VAL A 153 4.06 11.52 -3.50
C VAL A 153 4.15 13.00 -3.14
N ARG A 154 4.99 13.78 -3.83
CA ARG A 154 5.14 15.21 -3.56
C ARG A 154 3.82 15.98 -3.71
N VAL A 155 3.03 15.66 -4.75
CA VAL A 155 1.72 16.28 -4.97
C VAL A 155 0.74 15.88 -3.86
N ALA A 156 0.71 14.61 -3.48
CA ALA A 156 -0.18 14.10 -2.43
C ALA A 156 0.14 14.70 -1.05
N GLU A 157 1.42 14.78 -0.67
CA GLU A 157 1.86 15.40 0.58
C GLU A 157 1.42 16.88 0.66
N GLN A 158 1.56 17.62 -0.44
CA GLN A 158 1.13 19.01 -0.53
C GLN A 158 -0.40 19.15 -0.45
N ALA A 159 -1.14 18.29 -1.17
CA ALA A 159 -2.59 18.36 -1.23
C ALA A 159 -3.26 17.96 0.09
N ALA A 160 -2.71 16.97 0.79
CA ALA A 160 -3.23 16.48 2.06
C ALA A 160 -2.64 17.20 3.29
N SER A 161 -1.68 18.12 3.09
CA SER A 161 -0.94 18.81 4.17
C SER A 161 -0.32 17.84 5.18
N GLY A 162 0.39 16.84 4.67
CA GLY A 162 0.85 15.69 5.47
C GLY A 162 2.12 15.03 4.93
N LYS A 163 2.42 13.83 5.46
CA LYS A 163 3.57 13.01 5.06
C LYS A 163 3.14 11.65 4.53
N ALA A 164 3.67 11.25 3.38
CA ALA A 164 3.31 9.98 2.76
C ALA A 164 3.91 8.81 3.56
N ILE A 165 3.07 7.83 3.89
CA ILE A 165 3.44 6.58 4.59
C ILE A 165 3.42 5.35 3.66
N SER A 166 2.73 5.45 2.53
CA SER A 166 2.83 4.48 1.45
C SER A 166 2.46 5.12 0.12
N GLY A 167 2.86 4.48 -0.97
CA GLY A 167 2.51 4.89 -2.31
C GLY A 167 2.77 3.79 -3.31
N GLY A 168 1.89 3.64 -4.29
CA GLY A 168 2.06 2.64 -5.34
C GLY A 168 1.10 2.87 -6.48
N LEU A 169 1.06 1.89 -7.39
CA LEU A 169 0.09 1.89 -8.47
C LEU A 169 -1.09 1.01 -8.15
N VAL A 170 -2.25 1.50 -8.50
CA VAL A 170 -3.49 0.76 -8.45
C VAL A 170 -4.19 0.86 -9.79
N ARG A 171 -4.89 -0.21 -10.17
CA ARG A 171 -5.80 -0.17 -11.30
C ARG A 171 -7.21 0.04 -10.79
N GLU A 172 -7.80 1.16 -11.16
CA GLU A 172 -9.19 1.48 -10.81
C GLU A 172 -10.00 1.72 -12.08
N ARG A 173 -11.10 0.98 -12.25
CA ARG A 173 -11.97 1.05 -13.45
C ARG A 173 -11.19 0.96 -14.77
N GLY A 174 -10.18 0.10 -14.82
CA GLY A 174 -9.35 -0.11 -16.00
C GLY A 174 -8.28 0.96 -16.24
N ARG A 175 -8.20 2.00 -15.42
CA ARG A 175 -7.16 3.04 -15.51
C ARG A 175 -6.10 2.83 -14.42
N LEU A 176 -4.85 3.12 -14.77
CA LEU A 176 -3.74 3.07 -13.82
C LEU A 176 -3.66 4.41 -13.09
N ASN A 177 -3.69 4.37 -11.77
CA ASN A 177 -3.59 5.53 -10.88
C ASN A 177 -2.44 5.33 -9.89
N PHE A 178 -1.85 6.42 -9.41
CA PHE A 178 -1.06 6.41 -8.20
C PHE A 178 -2.01 6.50 -7.00
N ALA A 179 -1.89 5.58 -6.05
CA ALA A 179 -2.54 5.67 -4.76
C ALA A 179 -1.48 5.96 -3.70
N ILE A 180 -1.61 7.10 -3.03
CA ILE A 180 -0.68 7.56 -1.98
C ILE A 180 -1.46 7.69 -0.68
N VAL A 181 -0.99 7.03 0.39
CA VAL A 181 -1.55 7.22 1.73
C VAL A 181 -0.70 8.24 2.48
N VAL A 182 -1.34 9.27 2.99
CA VAL A 182 -0.72 10.41 3.67
C VAL A 182 -1.22 10.51 5.10
N ILE A 183 -0.30 10.61 6.06
CA ILE A 183 -0.59 10.99 7.44
C ILE A 183 -0.83 12.49 7.48
N SER A 184 -2.04 12.89 7.89
CA SER A 184 -2.48 14.27 8.01
C SER A 184 -3.04 14.48 9.42
N GLY A 185 -2.23 15.00 10.34
CA GLY A 185 -2.56 14.94 11.76
C GLY A 185 -2.48 13.49 12.24
N ASP A 186 -3.48 13.02 12.99
CA ASP A 186 -3.57 11.64 13.49
C ASP A 186 -4.36 10.70 12.56
N ASP A 187 -4.80 11.21 11.41
CA ASP A 187 -5.59 10.48 10.42
C ASP A 187 -4.75 10.07 9.21
N LEU A 188 -5.23 9.02 8.52
CA LEU A 188 -4.74 8.61 7.21
C LEU A 188 -5.68 9.12 6.11
N LYS A 189 -5.11 9.69 5.05
CA LYS A 189 -5.84 10.12 3.85
C LYS A 189 -5.26 9.42 2.63
N GLU A 190 -6.12 8.77 1.86
CA GLU A 190 -5.75 8.24 0.55
C GLU A 190 -5.94 9.31 -0.52
N VAL A 191 -4.91 9.51 -1.34
CA VAL A 191 -4.88 10.44 -2.47
C VAL A 191 -4.65 9.64 -3.74
N ILE A 192 -5.64 9.65 -4.64
CA ILE A 192 -5.56 9.00 -5.96
C ILE A 192 -5.19 10.03 -7.02
N LEU A 193 -4.12 9.79 -7.76
CA LEU A 193 -3.62 10.67 -8.81
C LEU A 193 -3.52 9.93 -10.14
N GLU A 194 -4.13 10.48 -11.19
CA GLU A 194 -3.96 9.96 -12.56
C GLU A 194 -2.55 10.36 -13.08
N PRO A 195 -1.72 9.42 -13.57
CA PRO A 195 -0.45 9.75 -14.19
C PRO A 195 -0.68 10.63 -15.43
N PRO A 196 0.04 11.75 -15.60
CA PRO A 196 -0.09 12.57 -16.80
C PRO A 196 0.32 11.77 -18.03
N GLY A 197 -0.57 11.70 -19.02
CA GLY A 197 -0.41 10.86 -20.21
C GLY A 197 -1.19 9.54 -20.19
N ALA A 198 -1.81 9.16 -19.06
CA ALA A 198 -2.76 8.03 -19.02
C ALA A 198 -4.08 8.31 -19.77
N ARG A 199 -4.37 9.58 -20.09
CA ARG A 199 -5.46 9.97 -21.00
C ARG A 199 -4.99 9.83 -22.45
N GLY A 200 -5.00 8.60 -22.95
CA GLY A 200 -4.95 8.31 -24.38
C GLY A 200 -6.35 8.37 -24.99
N LYS A 201 -6.54 9.34 -25.88
CA LYS A 201 -7.57 9.51 -26.94
C LYS A 201 -8.85 8.67 -26.92
#